data_AF-A0A8S3Q6X0-F1
#
_entry.id   AF-A0A8S3Q6X0-F1
#
_cell.length_a   1.000
_cell.length_b   1.000
_cell.length_c   1.000
_cell.angle_alpha   90.00
_cell.angle_beta   90.00
_cell.angle_gamma   90.00
#
_symmetry.space_group_name_H-M   'P 1'
#
loop_
_entity.id
_entity.type
_entity.pdbx_description
1 polymer ?
#
loop_
_entity_poly.entity_id
_entity_poly.type
_entity_poly.pdbx_seq_one_letter_code
_entity_poly.pdbx_strand_id
1 'polypeptide(L)'
;MDSFFRGSISQGLFDPANIFKYCPNIEDLDLSHNVIEFTLEKIRNMFTPLKKLRVIRFRFLNLATLPGNFFYRFPDLQEIHIDHNILLPWKDGNSIFHGLTNLSELHLQNNKIGMIQSTSLPAYITKSLRVLNLTNNHFICTCDLMWFRNWMKNTHVDIIGNDNYRCEGSTRLIDYNPTEIECRNIILISTTVIGSSFCLFLFITILVYCCRWRIRFQIYKMRSRARYYQQINEEDFKYSAYVIYCYEDIKWVKTNLIPKLEEEIGVKLCIPHRDFEVGKVFIDNIVDNMNLSKTVVPVLSNNFTKNEWCLFQLNVARSKLSKDGTVSILPIMLEEIHFKNMNSALYSLIKLSSYAAWSEDENALELFWDQIKSHVQ
;
A
#
# COMPACT_ATOMS: atom_id res chain seq x y z
N MET A 1 -14.20 -44.86 47.64
CA MET A 1 -12.99 -44.61 46.83
C MET A 1 -12.82 -43.12 46.80
N ASP A 2 -11.78 -42.65 47.44
CA ASP A 2 -11.70 -41.30 48.01
C ASP A 2 -11.62 -40.23 46.91
N SER A 3 -12.40 -39.16 47.08
CA SER A 3 -12.43 -37.99 46.20
C SER A 3 -11.22 -37.07 46.38
N PHE A 4 -10.34 -37.37 47.33
CA PHE A 4 -9.19 -36.57 47.72
C PHE A 4 -7.91 -37.41 47.64
N PHE A 5 -6.85 -36.84 47.05
CA PHE A 5 -5.51 -37.42 47.05
C PHE A 5 -4.47 -36.38 47.50
N ARG A 6 -3.68 -36.74 48.51
CA ARG A 6 -2.47 -36.02 48.93
C ARG A 6 -1.36 -37.03 49.13
N GLY A 7 -0.23 -36.85 48.44
CA GLY A 7 0.85 -37.83 48.50
C GLY A 7 2.23 -37.26 48.15
N SER A 8 3.26 -37.86 48.75
CA SER A 8 4.66 -37.61 48.40
C SER A 8 5.06 -38.54 47.24
N ILE A 9 5.46 -37.95 46.12
CA ILE A 9 6.07 -38.61 44.96
C ILE A 9 7.59 -38.43 45.08
N SER A 10 8.18 -38.90 46.19
CA SER A 10 9.63 -38.90 46.36
C SER A 10 10.27 -40.02 45.53
N GLN A 11 11.40 -39.70 44.90
CA GLN A 11 12.17 -40.52 43.97
C GLN A 11 12.29 -42.00 44.40
N GLY A 12 11.89 -42.93 43.51
CA GLY A 12 12.42 -44.30 43.57
C GLY A 12 11.54 -45.46 43.10
N LEU A 13 10.20 -45.38 43.16
CA LEU A 13 9.37 -46.59 42.95
C LEU A 13 8.06 -46.42 42.16
N PHE A 14 7.71 -45.22 41.71
CA PHE A 14 6.47 -44.98 40.98
C PHE A 14 6.77 -44.55 39.55
N ASP A 15 6.18 -45.26 38.58
CA ASP A 15 6.09 -44.78 37.20
C ASP A 15 5.17 -43.54 37.18
N PRO A 16 5.71 -42.32 37.01
CA PRO A 16 4.93 -41.10 37.07
C PRO A 16 3.80 -41.08 36.03
N ALA A 17 3.96 -41.80 34.91
CA ALA A 17 2.97 -41.86 33.85
C ALA A 17 1.70 -42.62 34.24
N ASN A 18 1.76 -43.51 35.23
CA ASN A 18 0.67 -44.43 35.57
C ASN A 18 0.13 -44.28 37.00
N ILE A 19 0.65 -43.33 37.79
CA ILE A 19 0.31 -43.18 39.20
C ILE A 19 -1.18 -42.97 39.47
N PHE A 20 -1.92 -42.33 38.55
CA PHE A 20 -3.36 -42.10 38.67
C PHE A 20 -4.23 -43.02 37.78
N LYS A 21 -3.64 -44.03 37.14
CA LYS A 21 -4.34 -44.91 36.19
C LYS A 21 -5.61 -45.55 36.77
N TYR A 22 -5.58 -45.90 38.06
CA TYR A 22 -6.68 -46.56 38.75
C TYR A 22 -7.47 -45.64 39.69
N CYS A 23 -7.27 -44.31 39.59
CA CYS A 23 -7.91 -43.32 40.45
C CYS A 23 -8.71 -42.26 39.66
N PRO A 24 -9.66 -42.65 38.78
CA PRO A 24 -10.36 -41.71 37.89
C PRO A 24 -11.35 -40.78 38.61
N ASN A 25 -11.69 -41.06 39.86
CA ASN A 25 -12.69 -40.32 40.64
C ASN A 25 -12.10 -39.26 41.57
N ILE A 26 -10.80 -38.96 41.49
CA ILE A 26 -10.20 -37.89 42.29
C ILE A 26 -10.80 -36.55 41.84
N GLU A 27 -11.28 -35.78 42.81
CA GLU A 27 -11.79 -34.42 42.63
C GLU A 27 -10.81 -33.38 43.20
N ASP A 28 -10.09 -33.72 44.26
CA ASP A 28 -9.10 -32.85 44.90
C ASP A 28 -7.73 -33.52 44.90
N LEU A 29 -6.77 -32.87 44.24
CA LEU A 29 -5.41 -33.36 44.07
C LEU A 29 -4.39 -32.38 44.63
N ASP A 30 -3.67 -32.81 45.66
CA ASP A 30 -2.53 -32.11 46.23
C ASP A 30 -1.22 -32.84 45.94
N LEU A 31 -0.39 -32.21 45.10
CA LEU A 31 0.96 -32.64 44.77
C LEU A 31 2.02 -31.67 45.31
N SER A 32 1.67 -30.78 46.24
CA SER A 32 2.58 -29.77 46.77
C SER A 32 3.84 -30.40 47.41
N HIS A 33 4.95 -29.67 47.39
CA HIS A 33 6.26 -30.08 47.95
C HIS A 33 6.93 -31.30 47.28
N ASN A 34 6.43 -31.74 46.13
CA ASN A 34 7.06 -32.81 45.37
C ASN A 34 8.16 -32.30 44.42
N VAL A 35 9.02 -33.21 43.97
CA VAL A 35 10.00 -32.94 42.91
C VAL A 35 9.52 -33.62 41.65
N ILE A 36 8.75 -32.90 40.84
CA ILE A 36 8.18 -33.42 39.60
C ILE A 36 8.84 -32.69 38.43
N GLU A 37 9.33 -33.46 37.45
CA GLU A 37 9.78 -32.89 36.19
C GLU A 37 8.56 -32.61 35.30
N PHE A 38 8.18 -31.34 35.21
CA PHE A 38 7.00 -30.87 34.47
C PHE A 38 7.22 -30.86 32.93
N THR A 39 7.65 -31.98 32.35
CA THR A 39 7.68 -32.14 30.89
C THR A 39 6.30 -32.48 30.34
N LEU A 40 6.03 -32.00 29.11
CA LEU A 40 4.76 -32.23 28.40
C LEU A 40 4.35 -33.71 28.38
N GLU A 41 5.29 -34.61 28.11
CA GLU A 41 5.01 -36.04 27.97
C GLU A 41 4.64 -36.71 29.31
N LYS A 42 5.39 -36.41 30.37
CA LYS A 42 5.16 -36.98 31.71
C LYS A 42 3.82 -36.53 32.27
N ILE A 43 3.56 -35.22 32.19
CA ILE A 43 2.30 -34.63 32.66
C ILE A 43 1.11 -35.18 31.87
N ARG A 44 1.21 -35.26 30.53
CA ARG A 44 0.09 -35.73 29.71
C ARG A 44 -0.40 -37.10 30.16
N ASN A 45 0.51 -38.05 30.37
CA ASN A 45 0.14 -39.40 30.74
C ASN A 45 -0.36 -39.47 32.19
N MET A 46 0.35 -38.82 33.11
CA MET A 46 0.03 -38.80 34.54
C MET A 46 -1.41 -38.35 34.82
N PHE A 47 -1.85 -37.23 34.25
CA PHE A 47 -3.15 -36.63 34.59
C PHE A 47 -4.29 -37.03 33.63
N THR A 48 -4.03 -37.83 32.59
CA THR A 48 -5.07 -38.26 31.63
C THR A 48 -6.31 -38.91 32.28
N PRO A 49 -6.17 -39.77 33.31
CA PRO A 49 -7.31 -40.43 33.97
C PRO A 49 -8.22 -39.48 34.79
N LEU A 50 -7.71 -38.31 35.16
CA LEU A 50 -8.31 -37.45 36.18
C LEU A 50 -9.34 -36.49 35.60
N LYS A 51 -10.50 -37.01 35.18
CA LYS A 51 -11.54 -36.21 34.49
C LYS A 51 -12.47 -35.42 35.41
N LYS A 52 -12.51 -35.76 36.70
CA LYS A 52 -13.41 -35.16 37.69
C LYS A 52 -12.74 -34.12 38.60
N LEU A 53 -11.52 -33.70 38.27
CA LEU A 53 -10.78 -32.75 39.09
C LEU A 53 -11.51 -31.42 39.21
N ARG A 54 -11.69 -31.00 40.46
CA ARG A 54 -12.24 -29.71 40.90
C ARG A 54 -11.18 -28.85 41.57
N VAL A 55 -10.23 -29.47 42.28
CA VAL A 55 -9.19 -28.75 43.02
C VAL A 55 -7.82 -29.31 42.69
N ILE A 56 -6.88 -28.41 42.37
CA ILE A 56 -5.47 -28.76 42.14
C ILE A 56 -4.57 -27.89 43.04
N ARG A 57 -3.64 -28.54 43.75
CA ARG A 57 -2.63 -27.86 44.59
C ARG A 57 -1.23 -28.29 44.20
N PHE A 58 -0.49 -27.36 43.61
CA PHE A 58 0.87 -27.49 43.08
C PHE A 58 1.81 -26.47 43.73
N ARG A 59 1.83 -26.43 45.08
CA ARG A 59 2.65 -25.47 45.82
C ARG A 59 4.08 -25.98 45.99
N PHE A 60 5.07 -25.09 46.02
CA PHE A 60 6.47 -25.43 46.29
C PHE A 60 7.04 -26.51 45.35
N LEU A 61 6.73 -26.44 44.04
CA LEU A 61 7.23 -27.36 43.01
C LEU A 61 8.38 -26.77 42.18
N ASN A 62 8.82 -25.55 42.50
CA ASN A 62 9.80 -24.79 41.71
C ASN A 62 9.38 -24.63 40.24
N LEU A 63 8.08 -24.47 40.01
CA LEU A 63 7.50 -24.41 38.67
C LEU A 63 7.74 -23.05 38.01
N ALA A 64 8.47 -23.02 36.89
CA ALA A 64 8.73 -21.78 36.14
C ALA A 64 7.68 -21.47 35.08
N THR A 65 7.13 -22.51 34.43
CA THR A 65 6.08 -22.42 33.41
C THR A 65 5.21 -23.67 33.46
N LEU A 66 3.97 -23.56 32.99
CA LEU A 66 3.12 -24.71 32.69
C LEU A 66 3.03 -24.89 31.17
N PRO A 67 2.95 -26.14 30.68
CA PRO A 67 2.73 -26.35 29.26
C PRO A 67 1.41 -25.75 28.78
N GLY A 68 1.42 -25.23 27.55
CA GLY A 68 0.20 -24.71 26.91
C GLY A 68 -0.92 -25.75 26.90
N ASN A 69 -2.14 -25.33 27.24
CA ASN A 69 -3.35 -26.16 27.29
C ASN A 69 -3.32 -27.30 28.33
N PHE A 70 -2.44 -27.24 29.34
CA PHE A 70 -2.43 -28.22 30.43
C PHE A 70 -3.82 -28.37 31.07
N PHE A 71 -4.49 -27.25 31.33
CA PHE A 71 -5.79 -27.21 31.99
C PHE A 71 -6.99 -27.54 31.09
N TYR A 72 -6.81 -27.60 29.77
CA TYR A 72 -7.91 -27.91 28.83
C TYR A 72 -8.55 -29.29 29.09
N ARG A 73 -7.83 -30.19 29.77
CA ARG A 73 -8.28 -31.55 30.09
C ARG A 73 -9.15 -31.63 31.35
N PHE A 74 -9.27 -30.54 32.11
CA PHE A 74 -9.99 -30.46 33.38
C PHE A 74 -11.09 -29.37 33.31
N PRO A 75 -12.15 -29.56 32.52
CA PRO A 75 -13.18 -28.53 32.31
C PRO A 75 -13.97 -28.19 33.59
N ASP A 76 -14.04 -29.11 34.55
CA ASP A 76 -14.77 -28.97 35.82
C ASP A 76 -13.91 -28.38 36.95
N LEU A 77 -12.69 -27.93 36.65
CA LEU A 77 -11.78 -27.40 37.65
C LEU A 77 -12.27 -26.05 38.19
N GLN A 78 -12.32 -25.93 39.51
CA GLN A 78 -12.90 -24.80 40.25
C GLN A 78 -11.85 -24.03 41.07
N GLU A 79 -10.84 -24.70 41.60
CA GLU A 79 -9.85 -24.12 42.51
C GLU A 79 -8.43 -24.54 42.11
N ILE A 80 -7.57 -23.54 41.94
CA ILE A 80 -6.17 -23.74 41.56
C ILE A 80 -5.24 -23.04 42.55
N HIS A 81 -4.31 -23.81 43.10
CA HIS A 81 -3.21 -23.31 43.92
C HIS A 81 -1.87 -23.62 43.26
N ILE A 82 -1.21 -22.59 42.74
CA ILE A 82 0.16 -22.67 42.18
C ILE A 82 1.05 -21.65 42.90
N ASP A 83 0.69 -21.30 44.13
CA ASP A 83 1.45 -20.39 44.98
C ASP A 83 2.79 -20.97 45.43
N HIS A 84 3.73 -20.08 45.80
CA HIS A 84 5.09 -20.43 46.21
C HIS A 84 5.86 -21.23 45.15
N ASN A 85 5.89 -20.72 43.92
CA ASN A 85 6.67 -21.25 42.80
C ASN A 85 7.54 -20.12 42.18
N ILE A 86 8.11 -20.36 41.01
CA ILE A 86 8.90 -19.38 40.26
C ILE A 86 8.22 -19.03 38.93
N LEU A 87 6.89 -19.02 38.91
CA LEU A 87 6.11 -18.86 37.69
C LEU A 87 6.38 -17.49 37.06
N LEU A 88 6.83 -17.51 35.81
CA LEU A 88 7.08 -16.31 35.00
C LEU A 88 5.78 -15.84 34.31
N PRO A 89 5.73 -14.61 33.77
CA PRO A 89 4.65 -14.18 32.90
C PRO A 89 4.47 -15.13 31.71
N TRP A 90 3.24 -15.24 31.23
CA TRP A 90 2.90 -16.14 30.13
C TRP A 90 3.60 -15.74 28.83
N LYS A 91 4.29 -16.71 28.21
CA LYS A 91 5.30 -16.47 27.16
C LYS A 91 4.79 -15.76 25.89
N ASP A 92 3.48 -15.75 25.65
CA ASP A 92 2.89 -15.15 24.44
C ASP A 92 1.64 -14.29 24.75
N GLY A 93 1.52 -13.79 25.98
CA GLY A 93 0.31 -13.10 26.45
C GLY A 93 -0.91 -14.03 26.62
N ASN A 94 -0.91 -15.25 26.07
CA ASN A 94 -2.01 -16.20 26.15
C ASN A 94 -2.16 -16.87 27.52
N SER A 95 -3.39 -17.09 27.94
CA SER A 95 -3.72 -17.71 29.23
C SER A 95 -3.29 -19.17 29.31
N ILE A 96 -2.54 -19.60 30.33
CA ILE A 96 -2.36 -21.06 30.56
C ILE A 96 -3.65 -21.75 31.00
N PHE A 97 -4.65 -20.98 31.43
CA PHE A 97 -5.94 -21.44 31.96
C PHE A 97 -7.01 -21.64 30.88
N HIS A 98 -6.60 -21.77 29.61
CA HIS A 98 -7.51 -22.05 28.50
C HIS A 98 -8.38 -23.29 28.77
N GLY A 99 -9.69 -23.14 28.54
CA GLY A 99 -10.69 -24.20 28.73
C GLY A 99 -11.34 -24.23 30.12
N LEU A 100 -10.82 -23.46 31.08
CA LEU A 100 -11.38 -23.39 32.43
C LEU A 100 -12.53 -22.39 32.53
N THR A 101 -13.74 -22.87 32.26
CA THR A 101 -14.96 -22.04 32.30
C THR A 101 -15.64 -22.00 33.68
N ASN A 102 -15.28 -22.93 34.57
CA ASN A 102 -15.83 -23.07 35.92
C ASN A 102 -14.86 -22.63 37.03
N LEU A 103 -13.72 -22.04 36.67
CA LEU A 103 -12.70 -21.62 37.63
C LEU A 103 -13.25 -20.51 38.53
N SER A 104 -13.28 -20.76 39.85
CA SER A 104 -13.79 -19.86 40.88
C SER A 104 -12.66 -19.27 41.71
N GLU A 105 -11.59 -20.02 41.98
CA GLU A 105 -10.49 -19.55 42.83
C GLU A 105 -9.13 -19.77 42.18
N LEU A 106 -8.31 -18.71 42.19
CA LEU A 106 -6.96 -18.74 41.63
C LEU A 106 -5.95 -18.14 42.61
N HIS A 107 -5.08 -18.99 43.14
CA HIS A 107 -4.05 -18.64 44.12
C HIS A 107 -2.66 -18.76 43.49
N LEU A 108 -2.00 -17.61 43.33
CA LEU A 108 -0.74 -17.42 42.60
C LEU A 108 0.29 -16.60 43.41
N GLN A 109 0.08 -16.43 44.71
CA GLN A 109 0.97 -15.66 45.57
C GLN A 109 2.39 -16.25 45.63
N ASN A 110 3.38 -15.41 45.92
CA ASN A 110 4.80 -15.81 46.00
C ASN A 110 5.30 -16.47 44.70
N ASN A 111 5.13 -15.78 43.57
CA ASN A 111 5.67 -16.18 42.26
C ASN A 111 6.50 -15.02 41.64
N LYS A 112 6.84 -15.13 40.35
CA LYS A 112 7.56 -14.11 39.58
C LYS A 112 6.71 -13.52 38.46
N ILE A 113 5.40 -13.42 38.67
CA ILE A 113 4.45 -12.90 37.68
C ILE A 113 4.50 -11.38 37.69
N GLY A 114 5.25 -10.81 36.75
CA GLY A 114 5.41 -9.36 36.64
C GLY A 114 4.36 -8.64 35.80
N MET A 115 3.61 -9.36 34.96
CA MET A 115 2.68 -8.74 34.02
C MET A 115 1.43 -9.60 33.83
N ILE A 116 0.27 -8.95 33.82
CA ILE A 116 -1.03 -9.56 33.54
C ILE A 116 -1.72 -8.72 32.47
N GLN A 117 -2.07 -9.35 31.35
CA GLN A 117 -2.75 -8.71 30.22
C GLN A 117 -4.16 -9.29 30.06
N SER A 118 -4.97 -8.65 29.20
CA SER A 118 -6.33 -9.13 28.88
C SER A 118 -6.38 -10.54 28.34
N THR A 119 -5.31 -10.95 27.66
CA THR A 119 -5.11 -12.30 27.12
C THR A 119 -4.68 -13.30 28.19
N SER A 120 -4.07 -12.85 29.30
CA SER A 120 -3.65 -13.69 30.42
C SER A 120 -4.84 -14.16 31.26
N LEU A 121 -5.80 -13.26 31.49
CA LEU A 121 -7.09 -13.53 32.13
C LEU A 121 -8.24 -13.15 31.18
N PRO A 122 -8.56 -13.99 30.18
CA PRO A 122 -9.62 -13.71 29.24
C PRO A 122 -10.99 -13.58 29.90
N ALA A 123 -11.93 -12.95 29.17
CA ALA A 123 -13.27 -12.64 29.67
C ALA A 123 -14.07 -13.84 30.21
N TYR A 124 -13.85 -15.05 29.68
CA TYR A 124 -14.54 -16.25 30.20
C TYR A 124 -14.06 -16.63 31.60
N ILE A 125 -12.79 -16.38 31.93
CA ILE A 125 -12.22 -16.63 33.26
C ILE A 125 -12.67 -15.55 34.22
N THR A 126 -12.53 -14.27 33.84
CA THR A 126 -12.88 -13.15 34.72
C THR A 126 -14.37 -13.06 35.05
N LYS A 127 -15.23 -13.79 34.31
CA LYS A 127 -16.66 -13.94 34.61
C LYS A 127 -16.98 -15.04 35.64
N SER A 128 -16.20 -16.13 35.66
CA SER A 128 -16.42 -17.26 36.59
C SER A 128 -15.65 -17.10 37.89
N LEU A 129 -14.51 -16.40 37.83
CA LEU A 129 -13.60 -16.22 38.95
C LEU A 129 -14.27 -15.40 40.06
N ARG A 130 -14.02 -15.80 41.31
CA ARG A 130 -14.51 -15.15 42.52
C ARG A 130 -13.37 -14.66 43.40
N VAL A 131 -12.27 -15.42 43.45
CA VAL A 131 -11.10 -15.09 44.28
C VAL A 131 -9.83 -15.13 43.43
N LEU A 132 -9.02 -14.08 43.53
CA LEU A 132 -7.70 -14.00 42.93
C LEU A 132 -6.67 -13.56 43.97
N ASN A 133 -5.61 -14.34 44.15
CA ASN A 133 -4.50 -13.98 45.01
C ASN A 133 -3.18 -13.92 44.24
N LEU A 134 -2.61 -12.72 44.13
CA LEU A 134 -1.32 -12.46 43.50
C LEU A 134 -0.33 -11.79 44.47
N THR A 135 -0.58 -11.86 45.78
CA THR A 135 0.30 -11.25 46.79
C THR A 135 1.76 -11.71 46.63
N ASN A 136 2.72 -10.86 46.95
CA ASN A 136 4.16 -11.16 46.83
C ASN A 136 4.60 -11.57 45.41
N ASN A 137 3.98 -11.02 44.37
CA ASN A 137 4.53 -10.98 43.01
C ASN A 137 5.10 -9.58 42.73
N HIS A 138 6.10 -9.54 41.84
CA HIS A 138 6.83 -8.31 41.52
C HIS A 138 6.35 -7.72 40.20
N PHE A 139 5.42 -6.76 40.26
CA PHE A 139 4.78 -6.21 39.07
C PHE A 139 5.67 -5.19 38.34
N ILE A 140 5.81 -5.39 37.04
CA ILE A 140 6.50 -4.48 36.13
C ILE A 140 5.44 -3.54 35.56
N CYS A 141 5.34 -2.35 36.15
CA CYS A 141 4.35 -1.36 35.75
C CYS A 141 4.81 -0.61 34.50
N THR A 142 4.46 -1.19 33.36
CA THR A 142 4.49 -0.55 32.05
C THR A 142 3.06 -0.25 31.58
N CYS A 143 2.94 0.37 30.41
CA CYS A 143 1.67 0.63 29.76
C CYS A 143 0.84 -0.64 29.48
N ASP A 144 1.50 -1.79 29.35
CA ASP A 144 0.82 -3.08 29.15
C ASP A 144 0.03 -3.55 30.38
N LEU A 145 0.42 -3.09 31.58
CA LEU A 145 -0.25 -3.43 32.84
C LEU A 145 -1.51 -2.57 33.10
N MET A 146 -1.76 -1.54 32.29
CA MET A 146 -2.90 -0.64 32.46
C MET A 146 -4.23 -1.39 32.40
N TRP A 147 -4.33 -2.42 31.56
CA TRP A 147 -5.53 -3.25 31.49
C TRP A 147 -5.83 -3.89 32.85
N PHE A 148 -4.85 -4.55 33.47
CA PHE A 148 -5.03 -5.23 34.75
C PHE A 148 -5.41 -4.24 35.84
N ARG A 149 -4.70 -3.10 35.93
CA ARG A 149 -5.05 -2.00 36.84
C ARG A 149 -6.51 -1.56 36.68
N ASN A 150 -6.94 -1.30 35.44
CA ASN A 150 -8.32 -0.86 35.16
C ASN A 150 -9.36 -1.95 35.46
N TRP A 151 -9.01 -3.22 35.19
CA TRP A 151 -9.85 -4.36 35.54
C TRP A 151 -10.01 -4.48 37.06
N MET A 152 -8.94 -4.36 37.84
CA MET A 152 -9.00 -4.41 39.31
C MET A 152 -9.93 -3.34 39.91
N LYS A 153 -10.04 -2.15 39.29
CA LYS A 153 -10.94 -1.08 39.75
C LYS A 153 -12.42 -1.40 39.60
N ASN A 154 -12.78 -2.21 38.60
CA ASN A 154 -14.17 -2.41 38.18
C ASN A 154 -14.62 -3.87 38.25
N THR A 155 -13.81 -4.76 38.81
CA THR A 155 -14.12 -6.19 38.88
C THR A 155 -14.96 -6.53 40.11
N HIS A 156 -15.73 -7.62 40.02
CA HIS A 156 -16.47 -8.20 41.13
C HIS A 156 -15.66 -9.30 41.86
N VAL A 157 -14.49 -9.64 41.32
CA VAL A 157 -13.58 -10.64 41.89
C VAL A 157 -12.94 -10.09 43.16
N ASP A 158 -12.94 -10.87 44.24
CA ASP A 158 -12.20 -10.56 45.46
C ASP A 158 -10.69 -10.75 45.23
N ILE A 159 -9.97 -9.63 45.17
CA ILE A 159 -8.53 -9.61 44.96
C ILE A 159 -7.84 -9.54 46.32
N ILE A 160 -7.32 -10.68 46.76
CA ILE A 160 -6.67 -10.80 48.06
C ILE A 160 -5.43 -9.91 48.10
N GLY A 161 -5.39 -9.03 49.10
CA GLY A 161 -4.26 -8.14 49.34
C GLY A 161 -4.03 -7.11 48.24
N ASN A 162 -5.09 -6.69 47.53
CA ASN A 162 -5.04 -5.65 46.48
C ASN A 162 -4.21 -4.41 46.90
N ASP A 163 -4.35 -3.97 48.15
CA ASP A 163 -3.62 -2.81 48.67
C ASP A 163 -2.10 -3.00 48.75
N ASN A 164 -1.63 -4.25 48.78
CA ASN A 164 -0.22 -4.61 48.90
C ASN A 164 0.48 -4.77 47.54
N TYR A 165 -0.24 -4.68 46.42
CA TYR A 165 0.37 -4.84 45.10
C TYR A 165 1.19 -3.58 44.76
N ARG A 166 2.49 -3.79 44.52
CA ARG A 166 3.45 -2.72 44.24
C ARG A 166 4.21 -2.97 42.94
N CYS A 167 4.53 -1.88 42.26
CA CYS A 167 5.42 -1.85 41.12
C CYS A 167 6.89 -1.95 41.57
N GLU A 168 7.78 -2.36 40.67
CA GLU A 168 9.24 -2.40 40.88
C GLU A 168 9.87 -1.07 41.38
N GLY A 169 9.17 0.06 41.21
CA GLY A 169 9.52 1.39 41.73
C GLY A 169 8.80 1.82 43.02
N SER A 170 8.25 0.88 43.80
CA SER A 170 7.54 1.09 45.08
C SER A 170 6.19 1.82 45.03
N THR A 171 5.70 2.21 43.86
CA THR A 171 4.33 2.74 43.69
C THR A 171 3.29 1.64 43.86
N ARG A 172 2.12 1.97 44.42
CA ARG A 172 0.99 1.04 44.47
C ARG A 172 0.47 0.82 43.06
N LEU A 173 0.18 -0.43 42.69
CA LEU A 173 -0.27 -0.78 41.34
C LEU A 173 -1.57 -0.03 40.99
N ILE A 174 -2.50 0.10 41.94
CA ILE A 174 -3.79 0.77 41.72
C ILE A 174 -3.65 2.28 41.37
N ASP A 175 -2.57 2.90 41.87
CA ASP A 175 -2.25 4.31 41.69
C ASP A 175 -1.40 4.55 40.44
N TYR A 176 -0.83 3.50 39.84
CA TYR A 176 -0.05 3.61 38.60
C TYR A 176 -0.94 4.09 37.44
N ASN A 177 -0.68 5.31 36.96
CA ASN A 177 -1.43 5.96 35.89
C ASN A 177 -0.49 6.74 34.97
N PRO A 178 0.22 6.07 34.04
CA PRO A 178 1.10 6.73 33.10
C PRO A 178 0.29 7.62 32.15
N THR A 179 0.92 8.69 31.65
CA THR A 179 0.32 9.56 30.64
C THR A 179 0.27 8.87 29.28
N GLU A 180 -0.66 9.26 28.40
CA GLU A 180 -0.73 8.72 27.03
C GLU A 180 0.57 8.93 26.24
N ILE A 181 1.34 9.96 26.59
CA ILE A 181 2.62 10.31 25.96
C ILE A 181 3.69 9.30 26.36
N GLU A 182 3.75 8.91 27.64
CA GLU A 182 4.67 7.88 28.14
C GLU A 182 4.39 6.50 27.54
N CYS A 183 3.12 6.22 27.22
CA CYS A 183 2.70 4.97 26.58
C CYS A 183 2.78 4.95 25.06
N ARG A 184 2.99 6.10 24.44
CA ARG A 184 3.22 6.20 23.00
C ARG A 184 4.71 6.01 22.75
N ASN A 185 5.06 5.04 21.90
CA ASN A 185 6.44 4.86 21.43
C ASN A 185 6.85 5.99 20.48
N ILE A 186 6.99 7.21 21.00
CA ILE A 186 7.29 8.42 20.24
C ILE A 186 8.59 8.27 19.47
N ILE A 187 9.60 7.61 20.06
CA ILE A 187 10.90 7.33 19.40
C ILE A 187 10.70 6.46 18.14
N LEU A 188 9.84 5.45 18.20
CA LEU A 188 9.55 4.59 17.05
C LEU A 188 8.80 5.34 15.95
N ILE A 189 7.83 6.18 16.34
CA ILE A 189 7.05 6.99 15.39
C ILE A 189 7.94 8.06 14.75
N SER A 190 8.76 8.76 15.54
CA SER A 190 9.64 9.81 15.01
C SER A 190 10.70 9.24 14.07
N THR A 191 11.30 8.09 14.40
CA THR A 191 12.34 7.48 13.56
C THR A 191 11.78 6.96 12.23
N THR A 192 10.58 6.38 12.23
CA THR A 192 9.91 5.91 11.00
C THR A 192 9.49 7.06 10.07
N VAL A 193 8.99 8.16 10.63
CA VAL A 193 8.62 9.37 9.86
C VAL A 193 9.84 10.03 9.23
N ILE A 194 10.94 10.18 9.99
CA ILE A 194 12.19 10.78 9.48
C ILE A 194 12.79 9.89 8.40
N GLY A 195 12.85 8.57 8.62
CA GLY A 195 13.40 7.62 7.65
C GLY A 195 12.63 7.60 6.33
N SER A 196 11.29 7.54 6.39
CA SER A 196 10.45 7.54 5.19
C SER A 196 10.56 8.86 4.40
N SER A 197 10.62 10.00 5.09
CA SER A 197 10.79 11.32 4.47
C SER A 197 12.14 11.42 3.74
N PHE A 198 13.22 10.92 4.34
CA PHE A 198 14.55 10.89 3.71
C PHE A 198 14.59 10.01 2.46
N CYS A 199 13.97 8.82 2.51
CA CYS A 199 13.87 7.93 1.35
C CYS A 199 13.08 8.56 0.20
N LEU A 200 11.96 9.24 0.50
CA LEU A 200 11.16 9.96 -0.50
C LEU A 200 11.96 11.07 -1.18
N PHE A 201 12.71 11.85 -0.41
CA PHE A 201 13.58 12.91 -0.93
C PHE A 201 14.65 12.37 -1.88
N LEU A 202 15.33 11.28 -1.51
CA LEU A 202 16.31 10.63 -2.37
C LEU A 202 15.68 10.10 -3.66
N PHE A 203 14.51 9.47 -3.57
CA PHE A 203 13.78 8.96 -4.73
C PHE A 203 13.40 10.07 -5.72
N ILE A 204 12.83 11.18 -5.23
CA ILE A 204 12.49 12.35 -6.07
C ILE A 204 13.75 12.92 -6.73
N THR A 205 14.84 13.04 -5.98
CA THR A 205 16.11 13.57 -6.49
C THR A 205 16.67 12.70 -7.61
N ILE A 206 16.64 11.37 -7.44
CA ILE A 206 17.04 10.40 -8.47
C ILE A 206 16.14 10.50 -9.71
N LEU A 207 14.80 10.56 -9.53
CA LEU A 207 13.87 10.73 -10.64
C LEU A 207 14.15 12.01 -11.44
N VAL A 208 14.34 13.14 -10.75
CA VAL A 208 14.67 14.42 -11.39
C VAL A 208 15.99 14.33 -12.14
N TYR A 209 17.01 13.70 -11.56
CA TYR A 209 18.31 13.51 -12.21
C TYR A 209 18.21 12.65 -13.47
N CYS A 210 17.58 11.48 -13.38
CA CYS A 210 17.37 10.55 -14.50
C CYS A 210 16.51 11.17 -15.61
N CYS A 211 15.47 11.92 -15.25
CA CYS A 211 14.55 12.55 -16.20
C CYS A 211 15.00 13.95 -16.66
N ARG A 212 16.16 14.46 -16.20
CA ARG A 212 16.61 15.85 -16.41
C ARG A 212 16.55 16.29 -17.88
N TRP A 213 16.99 15.44 -18.80
CA TRP A 213 16.98 15.76 -20.23
C TRP A 213 15.57 15.80 -20.82
N ARG A 214 14.68 14.87 -20.42
CA ARG A 214 13.28 14.88 -20.85
C ARG A 214 12.53 16.09 -20.30
N ILE A 215 12.73 16.43 -19.02
CA ILE A 215 12.13 17.61 -18.40
C ILE A 215 12.60 18.88 -19.12
N ARG A 216 13.90 19.04 -19.34
CA ARG A 216 14.46 20.21 -20.05
C ARG A 216 13.91 20.32 -21.48
N PHE A 217 13.80 19.21 -22.20
CA PHE A 217 13.24 19.17 -23.55
C PHE A 217 11.77 19.61 -23.57
N GLN A 218 10.94 19.10 -22.66
CA GLN A 218 9.54 19.48 -22.58
C GLN A 218 9.35 20.96 -22.20
N ILE A 219 10.14 21.47 -21.25
CA ILE A 219 10.15 22.91 -20.90
C ILE A 219 10.55 23.76 -22.12
N TYR A 220 11.56 23.33 -22.88
CA TYR A 220 11.97 24.03 -24.11
C TYR A 220 10.82 24.06 -25.12
N LYS A 221 10.16 22.92 -25.38
CA LYS A 221 9.03 22.81 -26.31
C LYS A 221 7.85 23.70 -25.87
N MET A 222 7.50 23.69 -24.58
CA MET A 222 6.44 24.55 -24.04
C MET A 222 6.79 26.04 -24.17
N ARG A 223 8.02 26.45 -23.83
CA ARG A 223 8.47 27.84 -23.99
C ARG A 223 8.54 28.28 -25.45
N SER A 224 8.90 27.36 -26.36
CA SER A 224 8.89 27.59 -27.80
C SER A 224 7.47 27.84 -28.29
N ARG A 225 6.50 27.00 -27.88
CA ARG A 225 5.07 27.18 -28.20
C ARG A 225 4.50 28.46 -27.60
N ALA A 226 4.79 28.76 -26.35
CA ALA A 226 4.29 29.97 -25.70
C ALA A 226 4.78 31.24 -26.41
N ARG A 227 6.06 31.29 -26.80
CA ARG A 227 6.60 32.40 -27.58
C ARG A 227 5.99 32.50 -28.98
N TYR A 228 5.74 31.36 -29.63
CA TYR A 228 5.04 31.30 -30.92
C TYR A 228 3.62 31.89 -30.84
N TYR A 229 2.83 31.46 -29.85
CA TYR A 229 1.47 31.99 -29.66
C TYR A 229 1.45 33.47 -29.28
N GLN A 230 2.47 33.98 -28.59
CA GLN A 230 2.55 35.38 -28.18
C GLN A 230 2.96 36.33 -29.33
N GLN A 231 3.47 35.79 -30.44
CA GLN A 231 4.00 36.56 -31.57
C GLN A 231 3.01 36.63 -32.76
N ILE A 232 1.89 35.91 -32.69
CA ILE A 232 0.87 35.83 -33.73
C ILE A 232 -0.27 36.78 -33.39
N ASN A 233 -0.48 37.80 -34.21
CA ASN A 233 -1.73 38.55 -34.25
C ASN A 233 -2.72 37.78 -35.13
N GLU A 234 -3.90 37.43 -34.62
CA GLU A 234 -4.91 36.66 -35.38
C GLU A 234 -5.42 37.40 -36.62
N GLU A 235 -5.27 38.72 -36.70
CA GLU A 235 -5.75 39.55 -37.80
C GLU A 235 -4.88 39.50 -39.08
N ASP A 236 -3.68 38.91 -39.03
CA ASP A 236 -2.73 38.90 -40.15
C ASP A 236 -2.93 37.74 -41.15
N PHE A 237 -3.75 36.73 -40.81
CA PHE A 237 -3.88 35.49 -41.60
C PHE A 237 -5.22 35.40 -42.35
N LYS A 238 -5.15 35.22 -43.67
CA LYS A 238 -6.33 35.01 -44.53
C LYS A 238 -6.89 33.58 -44.45
N TYR A 239 -6.03 32.62 -44.13
CA TYR A 239 -6.36 31.20 -44.08
C TYR A 239 -5.92 30.56 -42.76
N SER A 240 -6.72 29.63 -42.26
CA SER A 240 -6.40 28.83 -41.08
C SER A 240 -5.30 27.80 -41.39
N ALA A 241 -5.31 27.24 -42.60
CA ALA A 241 -4.24 26.33 -43.02
C ALA A 241 -3.99 26.31 -44.55
N TYR A 242 -2.72 26.14 -44.92
CA TYR A 242 -2.27 25.84 -46.29
C TYR A 242 -2.09 24.34 -46.46
N VAL A 243 -2.82 23.71 -47.38
CA VAL A 243 -2.78 22.26 -47.56
C VAL A 243 -1.84 21.87 -48.70
N ILE A 244 -0.80 21.10 -48.39
CA ILE A 244 0.08 20.50 -49.40
C ILE A 244 -0.39 19.07 -49.63
N TYR A 245 -0.81 18.75 -50.84
CA TYR A 245 -1.20 17.40 -51.23
C TYR A 245 -0.80 17.20 -52.69
N CYS A 246 -0.67 15.95 -53.14
CA CYS A 246 -0.41 15.65 -54.54
C CYS A 246 -1.72 15.37 -55.29
N TYR A 247 -1.73 15.62 -56.59
CA TYR A 247 -2.94 15.54 -57.41
C TYR A 247 -3.60 14.16 -57.37
N GLU A 248 -2.82 13.10 -57.17
CA GLU A 248 -3.30 11.73 -57.01
C GLU A 248 -4.20 11.56 -55.77
N ASP A 249 -3.94 12.35 -54.72
CA ASP A 249 -4.64 12.27 -53.43
C ASP A 249 -5.79 13.30 -53.33
N ILE A 250 -6.05 14.06 -54.41
CA ILE A 250 -7.07 15.13 -54.44
C ILE A 250 -8.47 14.61 -54.12
N LYS A 251 -8.77 13.35 -54.48
CA LYS A 251 -10.08 12.73 -54.23
C LYS A 251 -10.35 12.67 -52.73
N TRP A 252 -9.36 12.23 -51.95
CA TRP A 252 -9.50 12.16 -50.49
C TRP A 252 -9.60 13.56 -49.88
N VAL A 253 -8.78 14.51 -50.34
CA VAL A 253 -8.80 15.90 -49.85
C VAL A 253 -10.16 16.55 -50.09
N LYS A 254 -10.75 16.40 -51.27
CA LYS A 254 -12.06 16.97 -51.62
C LYS A 254 -13.23 16.30 -50.91
N THR A 255 -13.14 14.99 -50.66
CA THR A 255 -14.27 14.22 -50.10
C THR A 255 -14.28 14.25 -48.58
N ASN A 256 -13.10 14.25 -47.94
CA ASN A 256 -12.98 14.13 -46.49
C ASN A 256 -12.46 15.41 -45.84
N LEU A 257 -11.30 15.92 -46.28
CA LEU A 257 -10.61 17.00 -45.57
C LEU A 257 -11.32 18.35 -45.69
N ILE A 258 -11.69 18.75 -46.92
CA ILE A 258 -12.31 20.05 -47.19
C ILE A 258 -13.70 20.16 -46.53
N PRO A 259 -14.65 19.23 -46.75
CA PRO A 259 -15.99 19.36 -46.16
C PRO A 259 -15.94 19.38 -44.63
N LYS A 260 -15.12 18.52 -44.02
CA LYS A 260 -15.00 18.45 -42.56
C LYS A 260 -14.47 19.74 -41.95
N LEU A 261 -13.47 20.36 -42.58
CA LEU A 261 -12.81 21.55 -42.05
C LEU A 261 -13.57 22.83 -42.40
N GLU A 262 -14.04 22.99 -43.63
CA GLU A 262 -14.69 24.23 -44.07
C GLU A 262 -16.18 24.27 -43.71
N GLU A 263 -16.92 23.15 -43.80
CA GLU A 263 -18.37 23.14 -43.58
C GLU A 263 -18.74 22.85 -42.12
N GLU A 264 -18.10 21.85 -41.48
CA GLU A 264 -18.43 21.50 -40.09
C GLU A 264 -17.67 22.32 -39.05
N ILE A 265 -16.38 22.58 -39.29
CA ILE A 265 -15.51 23.29 -38.33
C ILE A 265 -15.50 24.80 -38.58
N GLY A 266 -15.80 25.24 -39.81
CA GLY A 266 -15.90 26.66 -40.19
C GLY A 266 -14.55 27.35 -40.39
N VAL A 267 -13.47 26.61 -40.64
CA VAL A 267 -12.14 27.18 -40.93
C VAL A 267 -11.93 27.37 -42.43
N LYS A 268 -11.11 28.35 -42.83
CA LYS A 268 -10.83 28.61 -44.24
C LYS A 268 -9.49 27.99 -44.66
N LEU A 269 -9.51 27.04 -45.59
CA LEU A 269 -8.30 26.42 -46.11
C LEU A 269 -7.79 27.15 -47.35
N CYS A 270 -6.47 27.21 -47.51
CA CYS A 270 -5.85 27.54 -48.79
C CYS A 270 -5.50 26.24 -49.53
N ILE A 271 -6.15 26.08 -50.67
CA ILE A 271 -6.06 24.90 -51.52
C ILE A 271 -5.47 25.32 -52.88
N PRO A 272 -4.26 24.84 -53.25
CA PRO A 272 -3.56 25.29 -54.44
C PRO A 272 -4.36 25.29 -55.76
N HIS A 273 -5.16 24.26 -56.00
CA HIS A 273 -5.95 24.17 -57.25
C HIS A 273 -7.17 25.12 -57.29
N ARG A 274 -7.55 25.70 -56.15
CA ARG A 274 -8.73 26.57 -56.01
C ARG A 274 -8.34 28.03 -55.80
N ASP A 275 -7.33 28.27 -54.98
CA ASP A 275 -7.03 29.58 -54.40
C ASP A 275 -5.80 30.26 -55.02
N PHE A 276 -5.12 29.62 -55.99
CA PHE A 276 -3.99 30.23 -56.70
C PHE A 276 -4.46 31.28 -57.71
N GLU A 277 -3.78 32.41 -57.73
CA GLU A 277 -4.07 33.51 -58.64
C GLU A 277 -3.60 33.15 -60.06
N VAL A 278 -4.54 33.16 -61.00
CA VAL A 278 -4.26 32.87 -62.41
C VAL A 278 -3.41 34.01 -63.00
N GLY A 279 -2.31 33.65 -63.66
CA GLY A 279 -1.38 34.61 -64.27
C GLY A 279 -0.20 35.02 -63.38
N LYS A 280 -0.21 34.65 -62.09
CA LYS A 280 0.93 34.83 -61.17
C LYS A 280 1.90 33.64 -61.24
N VAL A 281 3.18 33.89 -60.96
CA VAL A 281 4.22 32.85 -60.92
C VAL A 281 3.85 31.80 -59.86
N PHE A 282 3.94 30.52 -60.23
CA PHE A 282 3.54 29.39 -59.37
C PHE A 282 4.28 29.37 -58.02
N ILE A 283 5.56 29.70 -58.02
CA ILE A 283 6.37 29.76 -56.80
C ILE A 283 5.89 30.89 -55.87
N ASP A 284 5.57 32.06 -56.41
CA ASP A 284 5.04 33.18 -55.63
C ASP A 284 3.67 32.85 -55.04
N ASN A 285 2.83 32.15 -55.82
CA ASN A 285 1.56 31.61 -55.32
C ASN A 285 1.76 30.69 -54.12
N ILE A 286 2.77 29.83 -54.11
CA ILE A 286 3.09 28.97 -52.96
C ILE A 286 3.54 29.82 -51.76
N VAL A 287 4.52 30.71 -51.97
CA VAL A 287 5.15 31.45 -50.86
C VAL A 287 4.17 32.40 -50.19
N ASP A 288 3.38 33.12 -50.97
CA ASP A 288 2.43 34.11 -50.47
C ASP A 288 1.25 33.44 -49.76
N ASN A 289 0.65 32.43 -50.37
CA ASN A 289 -0.46 31.71 -49.72
C ASN A 289 -0.01 30.97 -48.46
N MET A 290 1.23 30.50 -48.41
CA MET A 290 1.82 29.93 -47.20
C MET A 290 2.08 30.98 -46.12
N ASN A 291 2.40 32.23 -46.48
CA ASN A 291 2.53 33.34 -45.52
C ASN A 291 1.17 33.79 -44.98
N LEU A 292 0.14 33.74 -45.82
CA LEU A 292 -1.24 34.08 -45.46
C LEU A 292 -1.94 32.99 -44.63
N SER A 293 -1.26 31.89 -44.30
CA SER A 293 -1.82 30.73 -43.60
C SER A 293 -1.16 30.51 -42.24
N LYS A 294 -1.97 30.30 -41.19
CA LYS A 294 -1.48 30.07 -39.81
C LYS A 294 -0.69 28.76 -39.67
N THR A 295 -1.19 27.69 -40.28
CA THR A 295 -0.60 26.34 -40.24
C THR A 295 -0.39 25.78 -41.64
N VAL A 296 0.69 25.02 -41.85
CA VAL A 296 0.90 24.24 -43.08
C VAL A 296 0.59 22.77 -42.80
N VAL A 297 -0.29 22.19 -43.62
CA VAL A 297 -0.79 20.81 -43.45
C VAL A 297 -0.36 19.97 -44.66
N PRO A 298 0.79 19.28 -44.60
CA PRO A 298 1.16 18.34 -45.64
C PRO A 298 0.44 17.00 -45.46
N VAL A 299 -0.28 16.58 -46.50
CA VAL A 299 -0.94 15.27 -46.61
C VAL A 299 0.06 14.28 -47.19
N LEU A 300 0.69 13.51 -46.31
CA LEU A 300 1.75 12.57 -46.63
C LEU A 300 1.17 11.23 -47.12
N SER A 301 1.61 10.85 -48.32
CA SER A 301 1.34 9.57 -48.97
C SER A 301 2.59 9.08 -49.71
N ASN A 302 2.58 7.86 -50.24
CA ASN A 302 3.65 7.39 -51.12
C ASN A 302 3.73 8.20 -52.43
N ASN A 303 2.63 8.80 -52.89
CA ASN A 303 2.65 9.74 -54.02
C ASN A 303 3.35 11.04 -53.63
N PHE A 304 3.09 11.54 -52.42
CA PHE A 304 3.77 12.70 -51.85
C PHE A 304 5.28 12.59 -51.85
N THR A 305 5.78 11.45 -51.40
CA THR A 305 7.23 11.22 -51.31
C THR A 305 7.96 11.18 -52.66
N LYS A 306 7.23 11.01 -53.77
CA LYS A 306 7.79 10.94 -55.13
C LYS A 306 7.61 12.25 -55.90
N ASN A 307 6.67 13.09 -55.50
CA ASN A 307 6.32 14.30 -56.22
C ASN A 307 7.25 15.46 -55.85
N GLU A 308 8.04 15.93 -56.82
CA GLU A 308 9.03 16.99 -56.61
C GLU A 308 8.41 18.31 -56.13
N TRP A 309 7.21 18.65 -56.59
CA TRP A 309 6.51 19.86 -56.18
C TRP A 309 5.98 19.78 -54.75
N CYS A 310 5.45 18.63 -54.34
CA CYS A 310 5.01 18.39 -52.97
C CYS A 310 6.21 18.46 -51.99
N LEU A 311 7.35 17.86 -52.37
CA LEU A 311 8.60 17.93 -51.61
C LEU A 311 9.19 19.35 -51.58
N PHE A 312 9.13 20.09 -52.69
CA PHE A 312 9.58 21.48 -52.75
C PHE A 312 8.80 22.35 -51.76
N GLN A 313 7.47 22.29 -51.79
CA GLN A 313 6.61 23.03 -50.86
C GLN A 313 6.90 22.67 -49.41
N LEU A 314 7.10 21.38 -49.11
CA LEU A 314 7.45 20.92 -47.78
C LEU A 314 8.80 21.50 -47.30
N ASN A 315 9.80 21.56 -48.19
CA ASN A 315 11.10 22.13 -47.88
C ASN A 315 11.02 23.65 -47.64
N VAL A 316 10.19 24.38 -48.38
CA VAL A 316 9.92 25.81 -48.14
C VAL A 316 9.29 26.00 -46.76
N ALA A 317 8.26 25.23 -46.43
CA ALA A 317 7.60 25.28 -45.11
C ALA A 317 8.61 24.98 -43.98
N ARG A 318 9.44 23.96 -44.15
CA ARG A 318 10.47 23.57 -43.18
C ARG A 318 11.54 24.66 -43.00
N SER A 319 11.95 25.32 -44.08
CA SER A 319 12.91 26.43 -44.00
C SER A 319 12.36 27.57 -43.14
N LYS A 320 11.08 27.90 -43.31
CA LYS A 320 10.38 28.91 -42.50
C LYS A 320 10.24 28.51 -41.03
N LEU A 321 9.87 27.24 -40.75
CA LEU A 321 9.86 26.69 -39.39
C LEU A 321 11.24 26.78 -38.72
N SER A 322 12.32 26.55 -39.46
CA SER A 322 13.68 26.48 -38.91
C SER A 322 14.34 27.84 -38.69
N LYS A 323 14.04 28.86 -39.53
CA LYS A 323 14.70 30.18 -39.45
C LYS A 323 14.05 31.08 -38.40
N ASP A 324 12.72 31.16 -38.41
CA ASP A 324 12.00 32.17 -37.61
C ASP A 324 10.94 31.55 -36.69
N GLY A 325 10.65 30.25 -36.82
CA GLY A 325 9.58 29.59 -36.05
C GLY A 325 8.18 30.09 -36.38
N THR A 326 8.02 30.80 -37.50
CA THR A 326 6.82 31.59 -37.87
C THR A 326 5.64 30.76 -38.36
N VAL A 327 5.88 29.50 -38.75
CA VAL A 327 4.84 28.63 -39.33
C VAL A 327 4.78 27.31 -38.56
N SER A 328 3.59 26.94 -38.09
CA SER A 328 3.31 25.62 -37.53
C SER A 328 3.11 24.60 -38.67
N ILE A 329 3.67 23.40 -38.53
CA ILE A 329 3.49 22.31 -39.50
C ILE A 329 2.80 21.14 -38.81
N LEU A 330 1.66 20.70 -39.34
CA LEU A 330 0.92 19.51 -38.90
C LEU A 330 0.82 18.49 -40.04
N PRO A 331 1.69 17.47 -40.07
CA PRO A 331 1.59 16.43 -41.08
C PRO A 331 0.36 15.54 -40.86
N ILE A 332 -0.38 15.29 -41.93
CA ILE A 332 -1.41 14.25 -42.01
C ILE A 332 -0.78 13.03 -42.67
N MET A 333 -0.78 11.89 -41.99
CA MET A 333 -0.35 10.61 -42.57
C MET A 333 -1.57 9.93 -43.18
N LEU A 334 -1.72 10.04 -44.51
CA LEU A 334 -2.86 9.46 -45.22
C LEU A 334 -2.74 7.92 -45.32
N GLU A 335 -1.51 7.44 -45.45
CA GLU A 335 -1.18 6.02 -45.57
C GLU A 335 0.23 5.75 -45.03
N GLU A 336 0.55 4.49 -44.77
CA GLU A 336 1.91 4.12 -44.38
C GLU A 336 2.91 4.34 -45.53
N ILE A 337 3.89 5.21 -45.29
CA ILE A 337 4.97 5.48 -46.24
C ILE A 337 5.92 4.29 -46.27
N HIS A 338 6.11 3.68 -47.45
CA HIS A 338 7.07 2.61 -47.60
C HIS A 338 8.50 3.10 -47.31
N PHE A 339 9.29 2.27 -46.61
CA PHE A 339 10.67 2.60 -46.25
C PHE A 339 11.53 3.06 -47.44
N LYS A 340 11.33 2.47 -48.62
CA LYS A 340 12.01 2.84 -49.88
C LYS A 340 11.79 4.29 -50.32
N ASN A 341 10.70 4.91 -49.87
CA ASN A 341 10.32 6.28 -50.21
C ASN A 341 10.64 7.28 -49.06
N MET A 342 11.20 6.79 -47.94
CA MET A 342 11.47 7.60 -46.75
C MET A 342 12.82 8.31 -46.89
N ASN A 343 12.80 9.60 -47.24
CA ASN A 343 14.02 10.41 -47.23
C ASN A 343 14.36 10.93 -45.81
N SER A 344 15.61 11.33 -45.58
CA SER A 344 16.09 11.78 -44.26
C SER A 344 15.33 13.02 -43.74
N ALA A 345 14.83 13.85 -44.66
CA ALA A 345 14.07 15.05 -44.33
C ALA A 345 12.66 14.73 -43.82
N LEU A 346 11.93 13.85 -44.49
CA LEU A 346 10.63 13.31 -44.09
C LEU A 346 10.73 12.52 -42.79
N TYR A 347 11.74 11.65 -42.67
CA TYR A 347 11.97 10.88 -41.45
C TYR A 347 12.18 11.80 -40.23
N SER A 348 12.99 12.84 -40.39
CA SER A 348 13.22 13.82 -39.34
C SER A 348 11.96 14.62 -39.00
N LEU A 349 11.15 14.98 -40.00
CA LEU A 349 9.87 15.65 -39.78
C LEU A 349 8.95 14.77 -38.94
N ILE A 350 8.67 13.53 -39.39
CA ILE A 350 7.78 12.59 -38.72
C ILE A 350 8.23 12.30 -37.28
N LYS A 351 9.54 12.15 -37.06
CA LYS A 351 10.10 11.85 -35.73
C LYS A 351 10.03 13.04 -34.77
N LEU A 352 10.06 14.28 -35.27
CA LEU A 352 10.10 15.49 -34.47
C LEU A 352 8.73 16.17 -34.29
N SER A 353 7.79 15.95 -35.22
CA SER A 353 6.44 16.51 -35.20
C SER A 353 5.40 15.52 -34.67
N SER A 354 4.37 16.01 -34.00
CA SER A 354 3.12 15.27 -33.84
C SER A 354 2.39 15.25 -35.18
N TYR A 355 2.10 14.06 -35.74
CA TYR A 355 1.34 13.88 -36.98
C TYR A 355 -0.03 13.27 -36.69
N ALA A 356 -1.03 13.62 -37.50
CA ALA A 356 -2.36 13.03 -37.43
C ALA A 356 -2.45 11.87 -38.43
N ALA A 357 -2.65 10.64 -37.94
CA ALA A 357 -2.71 9.45 -38.79
C ALA A 357 -4.15 9.13 -39.19
N TRP A 358 -4.39 8.98 -40.49
CA TRP A 358 -5.67 8.55 -41.03
C TRP A 358 -5.90 7.07 -40.70
N SER A 359 -7.12 6.73 -40.28
CA SER A 359 -7.54 5.37 -39.96
C SER A 359 -9.01 5.17 -40.34
N GLU A 360 -9.38 3.95 -40.68
CA GLU A 360 -10.78 3.54 -40.92
C GLU A 360 -11.52 3.16 -39.62
N ASP A 361 -10.80 3.00 -38.51
CA ASP A 361 -11.38 2.76 -37.18
C ASP A 361 -12.04 4.03 -36.63
N GLU A 362 -13.33 3.95 -36.26
CA GLU A 362 -14.12 5.08 -35.77
C GLU A 362 -13.48 5.79 -34.57
N ASN A 363 -12.90 5.04 -33.63
CA ASN A 363 -12.27 5.63 -32.43
C ASN A 363 -10.98 6.37 -32.77
N ALA A 364 -10.21 5.85 -33.73
CA ALA A 364 -8.98 6.48 -34.20
C ALA A 364 -9.29 7.71 -35.07
N LEU A 365 -10.40 7.68 -35.81
CA LEU A 365 -10.89 8.77 -36.64
C LEU A 365 -11.31 9.98 -35.81
N GLU A 366 -11.93 9.78 -34.64
CA GLU A 366 -12.26 10.86 -33.71
C GLU A 366 -10.99 11.58 -33.20
N LEU A 367 -10.00 10.80 -32.75
CA LEU A 367 -8.70 11.32 -32.32
C LEU A 367 -7.95 12.07 -33.44
N PHE A 368 -8.04 11.58 -34.67
CA PHE A 368 -7.49 12.23 -35.86
C PHE A 368 -8.08 13.63 -36.05
N TRP A 369 -9.40 13.76 -36.01
CA TRP A 369 -10.07 15.04 -36.21
C TRP A 369 -9.82 16.02 -35.05
N ASP A 370 -9.78 15.54 -33.81
CA ASP A 370 -9.48 16.39 -32.65
C ASP A 370 -8.06 16.98 -32.70
N GLN A 371 -7.08 16.19 -33.15
CA GLN A 371 -5.73 16.69 -33.36
C GLN A 371 -5.67 17.77 -34.46
N ILE A 372 -6.43 17.62 -35.54
CA ILE A 372 -6.46 18.62 -36.61
C ILE A 372 -7.14 19.91 -36.12
N LYS A 373 -8.29 19.79 -35.45
CA LYS A 373 -9.03 20.94 -34.89
C LYS A 373 -8.14 21.79 -33.99
N SER A 374 -7.40 21.17 -33.07
CA SER A 374 -6.55 21.89 -32.11
C SER A 374 -5.38 22.67 -32.73
N HIS A 375 -5.07 22.46 -34.01
CA HIS A 375 -3.95 23.10 -34.71
C HIS A 375 -4.38 24.06 -35.82
N VAL A 376 -5.64 23.95 -36.27
CA VAL A 376 -6.19 24.75 -37.37
C VAL A 376 -7.17 25.81 -36.84
N GLN A 377 -7.82 25.58 -35.69
CA GLN A 377 -8.48 26.61 -34.89
C GLN A 377 -7.41 27.33 -34.05
#